data_AF-A0A8H1TDB1-F1
#
_entry.id   AF-A0A8H1TDB1-F1
#
_cell.length_a   1.000
_cell.length_b   1.000
_cell.length_c   1.000
_cell.angle_alpha   90.00
_cell.angle_beta   90.00
_cell.angle_gamma   90.00
#
_symmetry.space_group_name_H-M   'P 1'
#
loop_
_entity.id
_entity.type
_entity.pdbx_description
1 polymer ?
#
loop_
_entity_poly.entity_id
_entity_poly.type
_entity_poly.pdbx_seq_one_letter_code
_entity_poly.pdbx_strand_id
1 'polypeptide(L)'
;MLPNRMVLSRQTEEQLKRLKGYTGITPNVAARLAFFRSVESEFRYSSERDNRKLDGSLVLDKITWLGETLQTTELVLKMLYPQLAQKDMVKAWAAHVEDGIAGLRNYRNLRDFALGL
;
A
#
# COMPACT_ATOMS: atom_id res chain seq x y z
N MET A 1 -15.55 -3.63 -1.89
CA MET A 1 -14.83 -4.35 -0.80
C MET A 1 -13.56 -4.94 -1.40
N LEU A 2 -12.49 -5.12 -0.63
CA LEU A 2 -11.26 -5.70 -1.17
C LEU A 2 -11.40 -7.23 -1.33
N PRO A 3 -10.72 -7.85 -2.31
CA PRO A 3 -10.71 -9.30 -2.47
C PRO A 3 -10.00 -9.97 -1.28
N ASN A 4 -10.29 -11.26 -1.05
CA ASN A 4 -9.71 -12.00 0.07
C ASN A 4 -8.21 -12.24 -0.06
N ARG A 5 -7.69 -12.33 -1.29
CA ARG A 5 -6.26 -12.44 -1.58
C ARG A 5 -5.82 -11.22 -2.37
N MET A 6 -4.69 -10.65 -1.99
CA MET A 6 -4.18 -9.42 -2.57
C MET A 6 -2.69 -9.56 -2.88
N VAL A 7 -2.27 -8.84 -3.90
CA VAL A 7 -0.89 -8.80 -4.37
C VAL A 7 -0.58 -7.37 -4.83
N LEU A 8 0.66 -6.94 -4.65
CA LEU A 8 1.16 -5.65 -5.12
C LEU A 8 1.87 -5.82 -6.47
N SER A 9 2.34 -4.73 -7.06
CA SER A 9 3.29 -4.82 -8.18
C SER A 9 4.63 -5.35 -7.68
N ARG A 10 5.41 -5.98 -8.57
CA ARG A 10 6.78 -6.41 -8.25
C ARG A 10 7.65 -5.25 -7.77
N GLN A 11 7.52 -4.08 -8.39
CA GLN A 11 8.29 -2.88 -8.04
C GLN A 11 8.01 -2.41 -6.60
N THR A 12 6.74 -2.32 -6.23
CA THR A 12 6.33 -1.93 -4.86
C THR A 12 6.82 -2.97 -3.84
N GLU A 13 6.74 -4.26 -4.19
CA GLU A 13 7.22 -5.34 -3.33
C GLU A 13 8.73 -5.26 -3.07
N GLU A 14 9.54 -4.99 -4.09
CA GLU A 14 10.99 -4.80 -3.96
C GLU A 14 11.33 -3.61 -3.06
N GLN A 15 10.58 -2.50 -3.17
CA GLN A 15 10.75 -1.33 -2.30
C GLN A 15 10.42 -1.65 -0.84
N LEU A 16 9.35 -2.38 -0.58
CA LEU A 16 8.97 -2.81 0.77
C LEU A 16 10.01 -3.77 1.37
N LYS A 17 10.54 -4.72 0.58
CA LYS A 17 11.63 -5.61 1.01
C LYS A 17 12.89 -4.85 1.33
N ARG A 18 13.24 -3.84 0.53
CA ARG A 18 14.39 -2.97 0.80
C ARG A 18 14.22 -2.19 2.10
N LEU A 19 13.04 -1.62 2.33
CA LEU A 19 12.74 -0.91 3.58
C LEU A 19 12.87 -1.82 4.80
N LYS A 20 12.39 -3.08 4.71
CA LYS A 20 12.61 -4.10 5.73
C LYS A 20 14.09 -4.31 6.02
N GLY A 21 14.92 -4.41 4.98
CA GLY A 21 16.37 -4.58 5.11
C GLY A 21 17.04 -3.44 5.89
N TYR A 22 16.55 -2.22 5.77
CA TYR A 22 17.11 -1.05 6.46
C TYR A 22 16.52 -0.81 7.86
N THR A 23 15.24 -1.05 8.05
CA THR A 23 14.49 -0.61 9.25
C THR A 23 14.00 -1.77 10.12
N GLY A 24 13.97 -2.98 9.59
CA GLY A 24 13.33 -4.14 10.22
C GLY A 24 11.80 -4.19 10.06
N ILE A 25 11.17 -3.14 9.52
CA ILE A 25 9.71 -3.06 9.36
C ILE A 25 9.25 -4.06 8.30
N THR A 26 8.26 -4.90 8.64
CA THR A 26 7.75 -5.92 7.72
C THR A 26 6.97 -5.30 6.56
N PRO A 27 6.97 -5.91 5.35
CA PRO A 27 6.32 -5.36 4.16
C PRO A 27 4.83 -5.03 4.35
N ASN A 28 4.08 -5.86 5.07
CA ASN A 28 2.66 -5.61 5.33
C ASN A 28 2.43 -4.40 6.25
N VAL A 29 3.25 -4.22 7.29
CA VAL A 29 3.18 -3.04 8.17
C VAL A 29 3.58 -1.78 7.40
N ALA A 30 4.66 -1.84 6.62
CA ALA A 30 5.08 -0.73 5.77
C ALA A 30 4.00 -0.37 4.73
N ALA A 31 3.29 -1.34 4.16
CA ALA A 31 2.19 -1.09 3.23
C ALA A 31 1.00 -0.38 3.90
N ARG A 32 0.69 -0.68 5.17
CA ARG A 32 -0.35 0.04 5.93
C ARG A 32 0.03 1.50 6.12
N LEU A 33 1.26 1.76 6.57
CA LEU A 33 1.79 3.11 6.76
C LEU A 33 1.80 3.90 5.44
N ALA A 34 2.27 3.27 4.36
CA ALA A 34 2.26 3.85 3.02
C ALA A 34 0.85 4.21 2.56
N PHE A 35 -0.12 3.32 2.72
CA PHE A 35 -1.51 3.57 2.31
C PHE A 35 -2.08 4.82 2.97
N PHE A 36 -1.98 4.95 4.29
CA PHE A 36 -2.54 6.11 4.99
C PHE A 36 -1.77 7.40 4.67
N ARG A 37 -0.44 7.34 4.58
CA ARG A 37 0.38 8.48 4.14
C ARG A 37 -0.04 8.98 2.75
N SER A 38 -0.31 8.08 1.82
CA SER A 38 -0.76 8.42 0.47
C SER A 38 -2.16 9.06 0.45
N VAL A 39 -3.05 8.60 1.32
CA VAL A 39 -4.38 9.21 1.46
C VAL A 39 -4.27 10.63 2.01
N GLU A 40 -3.39 10.83 3.00
CA GLU A 40 -3.09 12.12 3.63
C GLU A 40 -2.36 13.10 2.70
N SER A 41 -1.56 12.60 1.75
CA SER A 41 -0.87 13.42 0.72
C SER A 41 -1.77 13.84 -0.45
N GLU A 42 -3.09 13.60 -0.35
CA GLU A 42 -4.09 13.91 -1.38
C GLU A 42 -3.93 13.15 -2.71
N PHE A 43 -3.06 12.15 -2.78
CA PHE A 43 -2.98 11.29 -3.96
C PHE A 43 -4.33 10.61 -4.24
N ARG A 44 -4.72 10.53 -5.51
CA ARG A 44 -5.95 9.84 -5.95
C ARG A 44 -5.65 8.95 -7.15
N TYR A 45 -6.04 7.69 -7.00
CA TYR A 45 -5.99 6.70 -8.06
C TYR A 45 -6.89 7.11 -9.23
N SER A 46 -6.33 7.06 -10.44
CA SER A 46 -7.09 7.12 -11.69
C SER A 46 -6.84 5.86 -12.51
N SER A 47 -7.92 5.19 -12.93
CA SER A 47 -7.85 4.01 -13.79
C SER A 47 -7.16 4.26 -15.12
N GLU A 48 -7.05 5.50 -15.58
CA GLU A 48 -6.37 5.85 -16.83
C GLU A 48 -4.85 6.00 -16.63
N ARG A 49 -4.42 6.49 -15.47
CA ARG A 49 -3.01 6.82 -15.19
C ARG A 49 -2.28 5.74 -14.39
N ASP A 50 -2.98 5.07 -13.49
CA ASP A 50 -2.39 4.26 -12.43
C ASP A 50 -2.72 2.77 -12.56
N ASN A 51 -3.24 2.34 -13.71
CA ASN A 51 -3.63 0.96 -13.96
C ASN A 51 -2.40 0.07 -14.26
N ARG A 52 -1.62 -0.18 -13.21
CA ARG A 52 -0.46 -1.08 -13.25
C ARG A 52 -0.86 -2.52 -13.02
N LYS A 53 -0.05 -3.43 -13.58
CA LYS A 53 -0.20 -4.87 -13.35
C LYS A 53 0.23 -5.21 -11.93
N LEU A 54 -0.59 -6.01 -11.24
CA LEU A 54 -0.30 -6.53 -9.91
C LEU A 54 0.37 -7.90 -10.05
N ASP A 55 1.69 -7.90 -10.27
CA ASP A 55 2.51 -9.07 -10.62
C ASP A 55 3.60 -9.41 -9.58
N GLY A 56 3.43 -8.94 -8.35
CA GLY A 56 4.26 -9.33 -7.21
C GLY A 56 4.18 -10.84 -6.94
N SER A 57 5.19 -11.37 -6.27
CA SER A 57 5.23 -12.79 -5.89
C SER A 57 4.58 -13.05 -4.53
N LEU A 58 4.44 -12.02 -3.70
CA LEU A 58 3.88 -12.14 -2.36
C LEU A 58 2.35 -12.03 -2.38
N VAL A 59 1.67 -13.17 -2.60
CA VAL A 59 0.20 -13.25 -2.54
C VAL A 59 -0.24 -13.62 -1.12
N LEU A 60 -0.75 -12.64 -0.38
CA LEU A 60 -1.24 -12.83 0.99
C LEU A 60 -2.74 -12.60 1.10
N ASP A 61 -3.32 -13.15 2.16
CA ASP A 61 -4.70 -12.87 2.53
C ASP A 61 -4.88 -11.42 2.98
N LYS A 62 -6.08 -10.88 2.77
CA LYS A 62 -6.48 -9.51 3.11
C LYS A 62 -6.19 -9.17 4.57
N ILE A 63 -6.48 -10.11 5.47
CA ILE A 63 -6.25 -9.95 6.91
C ILE A 63 -4.74 -9.88 7.20
N THR A 64 -3.90 -10.65 6.50
CA THR A 64 -2.45 -10.61 6.68
C THR A 64 -1.85 -9.28 6.21
N TRP A 65 -2.36 -8.73 5.10
CA TRP A 65 -1.98 -7.41 4.61
C TRP A 65 -2.41 -6.29 5.57
N LEU A 66 -3.67 -6.25 5.95
CA LEU A 66 -4.27 -5.08 6.59
C LEU A 66 -4.33 -5.18 8.13
N GLY A 67 -4.41 -6.39 8.68
CA GLY A 67 -4.55 -6.60 10.12
C GLY A 67 -5.74 -5.83 10.71
N GLU A 68 -5.50 -5.11 11.80
CA GLU A 68 -6.50 -4.26 12.46
C GLU A 68 -6.96 -3.06 11.62
N THR A 69 -6.18 -2.64 10.61
CA THR A 69 -6.55 -1.49 9.76
C THR A 69 -7.53 -1.87 8.64
N LEU A 70 -7.97 -3.13 8.57
CA LEU A 70 -8.81 -3.66 7.49
C LEU A 70 -10.08 -2.82 7.28
N GLN A 71 -10.86 -2.60 8.35
CA GLN A 71 -12.13 -1.88 8.27
C GLN A 71 -11.90 -0.43 7.83
N THR A 72 -10.89 0.23 8.39
CA THR A 72 -10.54 1.61 8.05
C THR A 72 -10.07 1.74 6.61
N THR A 73 -9.19 0.85 6.14
CA THR A 73 -8.71 0.84 4.75
C THR A 73 -9.87 0.64 3.77
N GLU A 74 -10.78 -0.31 4.03
CA GLU A 74 -11.94 -0.52 3.16
C GLU A 74 -12.92 0.66 3.18
N LEU A 75 -13.12 1.30 4.33
CA LEU A 75 -13.98 2.47 4.45
C LEU A 75 -13.42 3.64 3.64
N VAL A 76 -12.13 3.95 3.81
CA VAL A 76 -11.46 5.02 3.06
C VAL A 76 -11.56 4.78 1.56
N LEU A 77 -11.26 3.56 1.09
CA LEU A 77 -11.39 3.21 -0.33
C LEU A 77 -12.82 3.37 -0.85
N LYS A 78 -13.84 2.98 -0.07
CA LYS A 78 -15.24 3.16 -0.45
C LYS A 78 -15.65 4.64 -0.53
N MET A 79 -15.13 5.47 0.37
CA MET A 79 -15.43 6.90 0.39
C MET A 79 -14.73 7.64 -0.76
N LEU A 80 -13.48 7.28 -1.06
CA LEU A 80 -12.71 7.90 -2.14
C LEU A 80 -13.15 7.41 -3.53
N TYR A 81 -13.55 6.15 -3.64
CA TYR A 81 -13.85 5.51 -4.92
C TYR A 81 -15.18 4.74 -4.90
N PRO A 82 -16.31 5.41 -4.63
CA PRO A 82 -17.60 4.74 -4.44
C PRO A 82 -18.09 3.98 -5.67
N GLN A 83 -17.64 4.37 -6.87
CA GLN A 83 -18.03 3.78 -8.14
C GLN A 83 -17.08 2.69 -8.65
N LEU A 84 -15.95 2.44 -7.97
CA LEU A 84 -15.02 1.41 -8.42
C LEU A 84 -15.58 0.01 -8.17
N ALA A 85 -15.53 -0.81 -9.21
CA ALA A 85 -15.84 -2.23 -9.09
C ALA A 85 -14.86 -2.91 -8.12
N GLN A 86 -15.31 -4.01 -7.52
CA GLN A 86 -14.53 -4.77 -6.55
C GLN A 86 -13.14 -5.16 -7.05
N LYS A 87 -13.05 -5.56 -8.32
CA LYS A 87 -11.82 -5.98 -9.01
C LYS A 87 -10.79 -4.85 -9.15
N ASP A 88 -11.26 -3.60 -9.24
CA ASP A 88 -10.41 -2.43 -9.43
C ASP A 88 -10.05 -1.76 -8.09
N MET A 89 -10.81 -2.04 -7.03
CA MET A 89 -10.54 -1.57 -5.68
C MET A 89 -9.15 -2.02 -5.17
N VAL A 90 -8.70 -3.23 -5.54
CA VAL A 90 -7.36 -3.71 -5.18
C VAL A 90 -6.25 -2.93 -5.90
N LYS A 91 -6.52 -2.42 -7.10
CA LYS A 91 -5.58 -1.57 -7.84
C LYS A 91 -5.49 -0.19 -7.22
N ALA A 92 -6.61 0.38 -6.81
CA ALA A 92 -6.64 1.64 -6.07
C ALA A 92 -5.83 1.53 -4.76
N TRP A 93 -6.05 0.45 -4.00
CA TRP A 93 -5.23 0.15 -2.82
C TRP A 93 -3.74 0.04 -3.14
N ALA A 94 -3.37 -0.74 -4.16
CA ALA A 94 -1.98 -0.94 -4.54
C ALA A 94 -1.30 0.35 -5.02
N ALA A 95 -2.03 1.21 -5.73
CA ALA A 95 -1.53 2.51 -6.17
C ALA A 95 -1.25 3.45 -4.99
N HIS A 96 -2.12 3.48 -3.99
CA HIS A 96 -1.86 4.23 -2.75
C HIS A 96 -0.63 3.68 -1.99
N VAL A 97 -0.46 2.36 -1.93
CA VAL A 97 0.73 1.77 -1.31
C VAL A 97 2.00 2.18 -2.08
N GLU A 98 1.94 2.19 -3.42
CA GLU A 98 3.06 2.61 -4.26
C GLU A 98 3.41 4.10 -4.10
N ASP A 99 2.42 4.98 -4.09
CA ASP A 99 2.61 6.40 -3.86
C ASP A 99 3.20 6.65 -2.46
N GLY A 100 2.60 6.05 -1.43
CA GLY A 100 3.03 6.24 -0.05
C GLY A 100 4.45 5.72 0.23
N ILE A 101 4.85 4.60 -0.38
CA ILE A 101 6.20 4.06 -0.19
C ILE A 101 7.26 4.96 -0.84
N ALA A 102 6.93 5.76 -1.86
CA ALA A 102 7.87 6.72 -2.44
C ALA A 102 8.37 7.74 -1.40
N GLY A 103 7.51 8.12 -0.45
CA GLY A 103 7.85 8.98 0.68
C GLY A 103 8.56 8.28 1.85
N LEU A 104 8.60 6.94 1.87
CA LEU A 104 9.16 6.14 2.96
C LEU A 104 10.43 5.36 2.57
N ARG A 105 10.66 5.11 1.28
CA ARG A 105 11.73 4.22 0.80
C ARG A 105 13.16 4.76 0.98
N ASN A 106 13.29 6.04 1.32
CA ASN A 106 14.60 6.70 1.43
C ASN A 106 15.25 6.52 2.81
N TYR A 107 14.49 6.11 3.82
CA TYR A 107 15.01 5.86 5.17
C TYR A 107 15.95 4.65 5.18
N ARG A 108 17.13 4.82 5.77
CA ARG A 108 18.20 3.80 5.81
C ARG A 108 18.40 3.14 7.16
N ASN A 109 17.66 3.58 8.17
CA ASN A 109 17.63 2.98 9.49
C ASN A 109 16.29 3.30 10.18
N LEU A 110 16.00 2.56 11.25
CA LEU A 110 14.73 2.69 11.98
C LEU A 110 14.57 4.06 12.66
N ARG A 111 15.67 4.67 13.12
CA ARG A 111 15.63 5.97 13.81
C ARG A 111 15.13 7.07 12.87
N ASP A 112 15.72 7.18 11.69
CA ASP A 112 15.35 8.21 10.71
C ASP A 112 13.91 7.98 10.23
N PHE A 113 13.53 6.72 10.02
CA PHE A 113 12.15 6.36 9.70
C PHE A 113 11.16 6.83 10.77
N ALA A 114 11.45 6.56 12.05
CA ALA A 114 10.56 6.90 13.15
C ALA A 114 10.46 8.41 13.40
N LEU A 115 11.54 9.16 13.13
CA LEU A 115 11.59 10.61 13.31
C LEU A 115 11.23 11.42 12.07
N GLY A 116 11.11 10.77 10.90
CA GLY A 116 10.81 11.42 9.63
C GLY A 116 11.94 12.33 9.11
N LEU A 117 13.20 12.05 9.48
CA LEU A 117 14.39 12.89 9.22
C LEU A 117 15.06 12.67 7.86
#